data_AF-A0A2D7IJ42-F1
#
_entry.id   AF-A0A2D7IJ42-F1
#
_cell.length_a   1.000
_cell.length_b   1.000
_cell.length_c   1.000
_cell.angle_alpha   90.00
_cell.angle_beta   90.00
_cell.angle_gamma   90.00
#
_symmetry.space_group_name_H-M   'P 1'
#
loop_
_entity.id
_entity.type
_entity.pdbx_description
1 polymer ?
#
loop_
_entity_poly.entity_id
_entity_poly.type
_entity_poly.pdbx_seq_one_letter_code
_entity_poly.pdbx_strand_id
1 'polypeptide(L)'
;MYTTYIIIWGSLVIYGGLDAAFNIQDTLGASSENRSKAKKEKKTKKSKGKKSLKGSSVSVIRKPAPSGNAKIDKFVDSTFDLNDKVIALKDKLKDVSEDIAESNKILEEIGSHPNGAVGWAKSQLAKGASASSNAVTNKQIPDSPAKFLSIKLNTLQSGIKQGAAKLKPIPNDLKVIGNQAQTLLSSAGELPAEAKSLGFKGAPKALKAIKAASGILKNIPSEVTSVGGEAKNVMEEIDQVLRNIQSILGTA
;
A
#
# COMPACT_ATOMS: atom_id res chain seq x y z
N MET A 1 37.73 -15.52 25.77
CA MET A 1 36.29 -15.30 25.99
C MET A 1 35.98 -13.87 25.58
N TYR A 2 35.40 -13.66 24.41
CA TYR A 2 34.98 -12.33 23.95
C TYR A 2 33.45 -12.30 23.94
N THR A 3 32.88 -11.54 24.86
CA THR A 3 31.45 -11.31 24.99
C THR A 3 31.07 -10.17 24.04
N THR A 4 30.54 -10.50 22.87
CA THR A 4 30.02 -9.51 21.92
C THR A 4 28.60 -9.15 22.31
N TYR A 5 28.39 -7.89 22.71
CA TYR A 5 27.06 -7.31 22.97
C TYR A 5 26.34 -7.05 21.64
N ILE A 6 25.20 -7.67 21.44
CA ILE A 6 24.24 -7.31 20.38
C ILE A 6 23.37 -6.20 20.97
N ILE A 7 23.63 -4.95 20.60
CA ILE A 7 22.80 -3.81 20.98
C ILE A 7 21.66 -3.71 19.97
N ILE A 8 20.46 -4.15 20.35
CA ILE A 8 19.23 -3.93 19.58
C ILE A 8 18.65 -2.58 20.03
N TRP A 9 18.87 -1.52 19.25
CA TRP A 9 18.11 -0.28 19.40
C TRP A 9 16.72 -0.47 18.79
N GLY A 10 15.71 -0.62 19.65
CA GLY A 10 14.32 -0.52 19.25
C GLY A 10 14.01 0.93 18.85
N SER A 11 13.88 1.18 17.56
CA SER A 11 13.36 2.45 17.05
C SER A 11 11.87 2.52 17.35
N LEU A 12 11.52 3.33 18.36
CA LEU A 12 10.18 3.83 18.61
C LEU A 12 9.78 4.74 17.43
N VAL A 13 9.11 4.20 16.43
CA VAL A 13 8.45 5.00 15.40
C VAL A 13 7.18 5.59 16.00
N ILE A 14 7.28 6.83 16.48
CA ILE A 14 6.14 7.64 16.89
C ILE A 14 5.33 7.97 15.63
N TYR A 15 4.17 7.34 15.48
CA TYR A 15 3.13 7.77 14.54
C TYR A 15 2.56 9.12 15.01
N GLY A 16 3.20 10.21 14.60
CA GLY A 16 2.69 11.58 14.76
C GLY A 16 1.85 12.01 13.56
N GLY A 17 0.64 11.45 13.44
CA GLY A 17 -0.40 12.00 12.56
C GLY A 17 -1.21 13.03 13.33
N LEU A 18 -0.89 14.30 13.13
CA LEU A 18 -1.61 15.44 13.70
C LEU A 18 -2.95 15.59 12.98
N ASP A 19 -4.04 15.05 13.53
CA ASP A 19 -5.40 15.33 13.07
C ASP A 19 -5.77 16.78 13.43
N ALA A 20 -5.57 17.68 12.46
CA ALA A 20 -6.17 19.00 12.49
C ALA A 20 -7.68 18.87 12.24
N ALA A 21 -8.45 18.77 13.31
CA ALA A 21 -9.90 18.94 13.29
C ALA A 21 -10.22 20.42 13.01
N PHE A 22 -10.50 20.74 11.74
CA PHE A 22 -11.17 21.97 11.35
C PHE A 22 -12.51 21.60 10.73
N ASN A 23 -13.58 21.60 11.52
CA ASN A 23 -14.93 21.63 10.97
C ASN A 23 -15.80 22.60 11.77
N ILE A 24 -16.03 23.76 11.14
CA ILE A 24 -17.05 24.73 11.50
C ILE A 24 -18.29 24.35 10.70
N GLN A 25 -19.33 23.85 11.36
CA GLN A 25 -20.76 24.14 11.13
C GLN A 25 -21.62 23.01 11.68
N ASP A 26 -22.17 23.24 12.86
CA ASP A 26 -23.56 22.88 13.17
C ASP A 26 -24.00 23.71 14.38
N THR A 27 -24.74 24.78 14.14
CA THR A 27 -25.79 25.20 15.07
C THR A 27 -27.03 25.59 14.27
N LEU A 28 -28.03 24.73 14.47
CA LEU A 28 -29.38 24.74 13.95
C LEU A 28 -30.10 26.06 14.21
N GLY A 29 -30.86 26.52 13.22
CA GLY A 29 -31.72 27.69 13.34
C GLY A 29 -32.85 27.69 12.31
N ALA A 30 -33.97 27.08 12.72
CA ALA A 30 -35.34 27.43 12.37
C ALA A 30 -35.89 27.24 10.94
N SER A 31 -37.00 26.49 10.93
CA SER A 31 -38.27 26.83 10.26
C SER A 31 -38.35 26.77 8.73
N SER A 32 -39.06 25.75 8.24
CA SER A 32 -40.28 26.00 7.46
C SER A 32 -41.09 24.73 7.27
N GLU A 33 -42.39 24.86 7.55
CA GLU A 33 -43.46 23.92 7.23
C GLU A 33 -43.44 23.53 5.76
N ASN A 34 -43.75 22.26 5.47
CA ASN A 34 -44.20 21.87 4.14
C ASN A 34 -45.40 20.92 4.25
N ARG A 35 -46.60 21.51 4.08
CA ARG A 35 -47.78 20.82 3.58
C ARG A 35 -47.76 20.92 2.04
N SER A 36 -47.73 19.78 1.36
CA SER A 36 -48.69 19.48 0.30
C SER A 36 -48.45 18.08 -0.30
N LYS A 37 -49.57 17.40 -0.51
CA LYS A 37 -49.74 16.08 -1.13
C LYS A 37 -49.71 16.22 -2.66
N ALA A 38 -49.20 15.23 -3.39
CA ALA A 38 -49.92 14.61 -4.52
C ALA A 38 -49.14 13.45 -5.19
N LYS A 39 -49.89 12.36 -5.39
CA LYS A 39 -49.60 11.12 -6.14
C LYS A 39 -49.53 11.33 -7.67
N LYS A 40 -48.72 10.52 -8.36
CA LYS A 40 -49.05 9.64 -9.53
C LYS A 40 -47.74 9.09 -10.13
N GLU A 41 -47.40 7.80 -9.97
CA GLU A 41 -47.84 6.62 -10.75
C GLU A 41 -47.41 6.62 -12.24
N LYS A 42 -46.40 5.80 -12.63
CA LYS A 42 -46.54 4.65 -13.56
C LYS A 42 -45.22 4.10 -14.14
N LYS A 43 -45.08 2.77 -13.97
CA LYS A 43 -44.74 1.71 -14.95
C LYS A 43 -43.29 1.51 -15.50
N THR A 44 -42.79 0.32 -15.11
CA THR A 44 -42.30 -0.83 -15.92
C THR A 44 -40.82 -0.96 -16.38
N LYS A 45 -40.26 -2.08 -15.88
CA LYS A 45 -39.52 -3.18 -16.56
C LYS A 45 -37.99 -3.09 -16.77
N LYS A 46 -37.33 -3.98 -16.01
CA LYS A 46 -36.37 -5.03 -16.45
C LYS A 46 -34.99 -4.56 -16.97
N SER A 47 -33.93 -4.79 -16.19
CA SER A 47 -33.06 -5.97 -16.33
C SER A 47 -31.65 -5.80 -15.72
N LYS A 48 -31.10 -6.96 -15.35
CA LYS A 48 -29.67 -7.31 -15.17
C LYS A 48 -28.94 -6.74 -13.95
N GLY A 49 -28.91 -7.59 -12.93
CA GLY A 49 -27.95 -7.51 -11.85
C GLY A 49 -26.51 -7.57 -12.35
N LYS A 50 -25.65 -6.82 -11.68
CA LYS A 50 -24.21 -7.07 -11.60
C LYS A 50 -23.87 -7.01 -10.12
N LYS A 51 -23.48 -8.17 -9.57
CA LYS A 51 -23.04 -8.36 -8.19
C LYS A 51 -22.01 -7.29 -7.85
N SER A 52 -22.33 -6.47 -6.86
CA SER A 52 -21.38 -5.62 -6.16
C SER A 52 -20.43 -6.53 -5.36
N LEU A 53 -19.15 -6.49 -5.70
CA LEU A 53 -18.10 -6.90 -4.77
C LEU A 53 -17.88 -5.72 -3.81
N LYS A 54 -18.16 -6.00 -2.55
CA LYS A 54 -18.01 -5.13 -1.38
C LYS A 54 -16.65 -5.42 -0.78
N GLY A 55 -15.81 -4.40 -0.59
CA GLY A 55 -14.58 -4.51 0.18
C GLY A 55 -13.66 -3.31 -0.01
N SER A 56 -13.26 -2.69 1.10
CA SER A 56 -12.37 -1.54 1.25
C SER A 56 -12.97 -0.15 1.01
N SER A 57 -13.33 0.50 2.12
CA SER A 57 -13.63 1.93 2.19
C SER A 57 -12.34 2.76 2.08
N VAL A 58 -11.72 2.72 0.90
CA VAL A 58 -10.97 3.86 0.39
C VAL A 58 -11.97 4.66 -0.42
N SER A 59 -12.03 5.97 -0.27
CA SER A 59 -12.88 6.82 -1.12
C SER A 59 -12.43 6.65 -2.58
N VAL A 60 -13.03 5.70 -3.30
CA VAL A 60 -12.70 5.44 -4.70
C VAL A 60 -13.03 6.70 -5.49
N ILE A 61 -12.00 7.48 -5.81
CA ILE A 61 -12.13 8.65 -6.66
C ILE A 61 -12.58 8.14 -8.01
N ARG A 62 -13.85 8.38 -8.35
CA ARG A 62 -14.43 7.85 -9.58
C ARG A 62 -13.98 8.69 -10.76
N LYS A 63 -13.40 8.02 -11.76
CA LYS A 63 -13.05 8.65 -13.04
C LYS A 63 -14.29 9.32 -13.67
N PRO A 64 -14.20 10.60 -14.07
CA PRO A 64 -15.28 11.27 -14.79
C PRO A 64 -15.66 10.52 -16.08
N ALA A 65 -16.92 10.64 -16.49
CA ALA A 65 -17.36 10.15 -17.79
C ALA A 65 -16.74 10.99 -18.93
N PRO A 66 -16.53 10.43 -20.13
CA PRO A 66 -15.95 11.14 -21.27
C PRO A 66 -16.68 12.45 -21.56
N SER A 67 -15.91 13.52 -21.71
CA SER A 67 -16.40 14.87 -22.00
C SER A 67 -16.82 15.05 -23.46
N GLY A 68 -16.34 14.18 -24.37
CA GLY A 68 -16.56 14.31 -25.81
C GLY A 68 -15.50 15.16 -26.51
N ASN A 69 -14.48 15.63 -25.78
CA ASN A 69 -13.27 16.23 -26.34
C ASN A 69 -12.09 15.28 -26.10
N ALA A 70 -11.48 14.81 -27.19
CA ALA A 70 -10.42 13.81 -27.14
C ALA A 70 -9.18 14.26 -26.34
N LYS A 71 -8.82 15.55 -26.37
CA LYS A 71 -7.67 16.07 -25.60
C LYS A 71 -7.96 16.02 -24.10
N ILE A 72 -9.15 16.45 -23.70
CA ILE A 72 -9.59 16.44 -22.29
C ILE A 72 -9.73 15.00 -21.80
N ASP A 73 -10.32 14.13 -22.61
CA ASP A 73 -10.54 12.73 -22.24
C ASP A 73 -9.20 11.99 -22.08
N LYS A 74 -8.23 12.22 -23.01
CA LYS A 74 -6.86 11.70 -22.87
C LYS A 74 -6.15 12.24 -21.64
N PHE A 75 -6.31 13.52 -21.32
CA PHE A 75 -5.73 14.11 -20.10
C PHE A 75 -6.29 13.44 -18.83
N VAL A 76 -7.61 13.25 -18.78
CA VAL A 76 -8.29 12.58 -17.66
C VAL A 76 -7.79 11.14 -17.56
N ASP A 77 -7.80 10.37 -18.65
CA ASP A 77 -7.34 8.98 -18.66
C ASP A 77 -5.88 8.87 -18.19
N SER A 78 -4.98 9.67 -18.77
CA SER A 78 -3.55 9.65 -18.40
C SER A 78 -3.32 10.01 -16.93
N THR A 79 -4.13 10.92 -16.38
CA THR A 79 -4.03 11.31 -14.98
C THR A 79 -4.47 10.19 -14.05
N PHE A 80 -5.59 9.53 -14.34
CA PHE A 80 -6.08 8.42 -13.54
C PHE A 80 -5.16 7.20 -13.65
N ASP A 81 -4.63 6.91 -14.84
CA ASP A 81 -3.65 5.84 -15.04
C ASP A 81 -2.36 6.09 -14.22
N LEU A 82 -1.90 7.34 -14.13
CA LEU A 82 -0.77 7.68 -13.26
C LEU A 82 -1.10 7.52 -11.79
N ASN A 83 -2.28 7.95 -11.36
CA ASN A 83 -2.74 7.78 -9.98
C ASN A 83 -2.81 6.30 -9.59
N ASP A 84 -3.34 5.45 -10.47
CA ASP A 84 -3.43 4.01 -10.25
C ASP A 84 -2.03 3.37 -10.14
N LYS A 85 -1.06 3.84 -10.94
CA LYS A 85 0.35 3.40 -10.80
C LYS A 85 0.93 3.79 -9.44
N VAL A 86 0.67 5.00 -8.95
CA VAL A 86 1.14 5.44 -7.63
C VAL A 86 0.54 4.57 -6.52
N ILE A 87 -0.76 4.29 -6.59
CA ILE A 87 -1.45 3.38 -5.65
C ILE A 87 -0.83 1.98 -5.70
N ALA A 88 -0.59 1.44 -6.89
CA ALA A 88 0.03 0.12 -7.02
C ALA A 88 1.45 0.06 -6.44
N LEU A 89 2.22 1.15 -6.49
CA LEU A 89 3.53 1.22 -5.84
C LEU A 89 3.41 1.25 -4.31
N LYS A 90 2.43 1.98 -3.77
CA LYS A 90 2.12 1.98 -2.33
C LYS A 90 1.74 0.59 -1.82
N ASP A 91 0.87 -0.11 -2.56
CA ASP A 91 0.42 -1.45 -2.20
C ASP A 91 1.59 -2.44 -2.19
N LYS A 92 2.49 -2.37 -3.18
CA LYS A 92 3.72 -3.18 -3.20
C LYS A 92 4.64 -2.90 -2.02
N LEU A 93 4.79 -1.63 -1.63
CA LEU A 93 5.61 -1.27 -0.48
C LEU A 93 5.02 -1.79 0.82
N LYS A 94 3.70 -1.66 0.97
CA LYS A 94 2.97 -2.17 2.12
C LYS A 94 3.12 -3.69 2.26
N ASP A 95 2.90 -4.44 1.17
CA ASP A 95 3.09 -5.90 1.11
C ASP A 95 4.48 -6.31 1.62
N VAL A 96 5.53 -5.68 1.07
CA VAL A 96 6.91 -5.98 1.46
C VAL A 96 7.22 -5.54 2.89
N SER A 97 6.66 -4.41 3.35
CA SER A 97 6.84 -3.94 4.72
C SER A 97 6.19 -4.89 5.75
N GLU A 98 5.00 -5.42 5.44
CA GLU A 98 4.33 -6.43 6.28
C GLU A 98 5.16 -7.73 6.37
N ASP A 99 5.69 -8.23 5.25
CA ASP A 99 6.59 -9.39 5.21
C ASP A 99 7.86 -9.20 6.07
N ILE A 100 8.44 -7.99 6.05
CA ILE A 100 9.62 -7.63 6.85
C ILE A 100 9.26 -7.57 8.34
N ALA A 101 8.12 -6.98 8.69
CA ALA A 101 7.66 -6.90 10.07
C ALA A 101 7.46 -8.29 10.68
N GLU A 102 6.87 -9.23 9.94
CA GLU A 102 6.74 -10.63 10.35
C GLU A 102 8.10 -11.30 10.52
N SER A 103 9.03 -11.05 9.60
CA SER A 103 10.40 -11.57 9.69
C SER A 103 11.13 -11.05 10.93
N ASN A 104 11.03 -9.75 11.21
CA ASN A 104 11.63 -9.12 12.38
C ASN A 104 11.09 -9.69 13.68
N LYS A 105 9.77 -9.90 13.78
CA LYS A 105 9.16 -10.54 14.96
C LYS A 105 9.78 -11.91 15.24
N ILE A 106 10.01 -12.73 14.21
CA ILE A 106 10.66 -14.04 14.39
C ILE A 106 12.12 -13.87 14.85
N LEU A 107 12.85 -12.90 14.31
CA LEU A 107 14.23 -12.63 14.74
C LEU A 107 14.30 -12.11 16.18
N GLU A 108 13.35 -11.31 16.61
CA GLU A 108 13.21 -10.86 17.99
C GLU A 108 12.91 -12.05 18.93
N GLU A 109 12.01 -12.96 18.54
CA GLU A 109 11.75 -14.19 19.29
C GLU A 109 13.00 -15.06 19.42
N ILE A 110 13.81 -15.16 18.36
CA ILE A 110 15.07 -15.90 18.36
C ILE A 110 16.09 -15.22 19.31
N GLY A 111 16.25 -13.89 19.20
CA GLY A 111 17.21 -13.12 19.97
C GLY A 111 16.87 -13.00 21.46
N SER A 112 15.58 -12.98 21.80
CA SER A 112 15.09 -12.88 23.19
C SER A 112 14.94 -14.24 23.88
N HIS A 113 15.12 -15.35 23.17
CA HIS A 113 14.94 -16.67 23.76
C HIS A 113 16.03 -16.97 24.81
N PRO A 114 15.67 -17.46 26.03
CA PRO A 114 16.61 -17.59 27.15
C PRO A 114 17.76 -18.56 26.88
N ASN A 115 17.55 -19.54 25.99
CA ASN A 115 18.55 -20.53 25.59
C ASN A 115 19.20 -20.20 24.22
N GLY A 116 19.14 -18.94 23.80
CA GLY A 116 19.63 -18.47 22.50
C GLY A 116 18.90 -19.11 21.31
N ALA A 117 19.45 -18.91 20.11
CA ALA A 117 18.80 -19.27 18.86
C ALA A 117 18.57 -20.78 18.68
N VAL A 118 19.57 -21.61 19.01
CA VAL A 118 19.43 -23.08 18.96
C VAL A 118 18.42 -23.56 20.00
N GLY A 119 18.37 -22.92 21.17
CA GLY A 119 17.36 -23.17 22.19
C GLY A 119 15.95 -22.83 21.72
N TRP A 120 15.77 -21.70 21.03
CA TRP A 120 14.50 -21.34 20.40
C TRP A 120 14.06 -22.40 19.40
N ALA A 121 14.97 -22.80 18.51
CA ALA A 121 14.69 -23.82 17.51
C ALA A 121 14.31 -25.18 18.12
N LYS A 122 14.97 -25.57 19.22
CA LYS A 122 14.61 -26.77 19.98
C LYS A 122 13.20 -26.68 20.54
N SER A 123 12.83 -25.53 21.13
CA SER A 123 11.47 -25.28 21.62
C SER A 123 10.42 -25.35 20.50
N GLN A 124 10.72 -24.80 19.32
CA GLN A 124 9.81 -24.84 18.16
C GLN A 124 9.66 -26.25 17.58
N LEU A 125 10.76 -27.01 17.48
CA LEU A 125 10.71 -28.42 17.08
C LEU A 125 9.86 -29.25 18.05
N ALA A 126 10.04 -29.06 19.36
CA ALA A 126 9.26 -29.77 20.37
C ALA A 126 7.76 -29.45 20.28
N LYS A 127 7.39 -28.18 20.04
CA LYS A 127 5.99 -27.78 19.78
C LYS A 127 5.44 -28.45 18.52
N GLY A 128 6.20 -28.45 17.42
CA GLY A 128 5.79 -29.05 16.15
C GLY A 128 5.62 -30.57 16.21
N ALA A 129 6.51 -31.26 16.92
CA ALA A 129 6.43 -32.71 17.14
C ALA A 129 5.23 -33.10 18.02
N SER A 130 4.91 -32.28 19.03
CA SER A 130 3.76 -32.51 19.91
C SER A 130 2.40 -32.30 19.21
N ALA A 131 2.37 -31.48 18.15
CA ALA A 131 1.16 -31.21 17.36
C ALA A 131 0.89 -32.25 16.25
N SER A 132 1.86 -33.13 15.94
CA SER A 132 1.79 -34.02 14.79
C SER A 132 2.55 -35.32 15.03
N SER A 133 1.87 -36.32 15.61
CA SER A 133 2.35 -37.69 15.73
C SER A 133 2.68 -38.34 14.37
N ASN A 134 2.05 -37.90 13.27
CA ASN A 134 2.23 -38.48 11.93
C ASN A 134 3.40 -37.89 11.11
N ALA A 135 3.96 -36.71 11.47
CA ALA A 135 5.07 -36.10 10.73
C ALA A 135 6.45 -36.64 11.13
N VAL A 136 6.58 -37.17 12.36
CA VAL A 136 7.82 -37.78 12.86
C VAL A 136 8.19 -39.03 12.06
N THR A 137 7.19 -39.81 11.63
CA THR A 137 7.35 -41.04 10.84
C THR A 137 7.76 -40.80 9.39
N ASN A 138 7.59 -39.59 8.84
CA ASN A 138 7.82 -39.31 7.41
C ASN A 138 9.13 -38.55 7.11
N LYS A 139 10.07 -38.44 8.07
CA LYS A 139 11.34 -37.68 7.97
C LYS A 139 11.17 -36.19 7.56
N GLN A 140 9.98 -35.62 7.76
CA GLN A 140 9.68 -34.23 7.40
C GLN A 140 10.19 -33.22 8.44
N ILE A 141 10.54 -33.69 9.64
CA ILE A 141 11.03 -32.88 10.75
C ILE A 141 12.57 -32.91 10.70
N PRO A 142 13.26 -31.75 10.70
CA PRO A 142 14.72 -31.71 10.78
C PRO A 142 15.23 -32.51 11.98
N ASP A 143 16.29 -33.28 11.76
CA ASP A 143 16.92 -34.18 12.71
C ASP A 143 17.70 -33.45 13.82
N SER A 144 17.86 -32.13 13.74
CA SER A 144 18.45 -31.32 14.79
C SER A 144 17.87 -29.89 14.89
N PRO A 145 17.88 -29.28 16.09
CA PRO A 145 17.52 -27.88 16.28
C PRO A 145 18.33 -26.91 15.42
N ALA A 146 19.64 -27.15 15.26
CA ALA A 146 20.49 -26.31 14.41
C ALA A 146 20.02 -26.33 12.95
N LYS A 147 19.72 -27.52 12.40
CA LYS A 147 19.22 -27.65 11.03
C LYS A 147 17.84 -27.00 10.85
N PHE A 148 16.96 -27.14 11.84
CA PHE A 148 15.68 -26.44 11.83
C PHE A 148 15.86 -24.92 11.81
N LEU A 149 16.74 -24.39 12.66
CA LEU A 149 17.08 -22.97 12.70
C LEU A 149 17.60 -22.49 11.34
N SER A 150 18.58 -23.20 10.76
CA SER A 150 19.13 -22.85 9.45
C SER A 150 18.08 -22.87 8.35
N ILE A 151 17.18 -23.86 8.32
CA ILE A 151 16.09 -23.93 7.34
C ILE A 151 15.15 -22.73 7.49
N LYS A 152 14.76 -22.39 8.72
CA LYS A 152 13.87 -21.24 8.98
C LYS A 152 14.52 -19.92 8.59
N LEU A 153 15.76 -19.69 9.00
CA LEU A 153 16.51 -18.48 8.66
C LEU A 153 16.75 -18.34 7.15
N ASN A 154 17.10 -19.43 6.45
CA ASN A 154 17.24 -19.41 4.99
C ASN A 154 15.90 -19.15 4.28
N THR A 155 14.80 -19.66 4.83
CA THR A 155 13.45 -19.40 4.30
C THR A 155 13.10 -17.91 4.43
N LEU A 156 13.33 -17.32 5.60
CA LEU A 156 13.16 -15.88 5.82
C LEU A 156 14.06 -15.07 4.88
N GLN A 157 15.34 -15.41 4.80
CA GLN A 157 16.30 -14.72 3.94
C GLN A 157 15.87 -14.74 2.46
N SER A 158 15.35 -15.87 1.99
CA SER A 158 14.82 -16.00 0.62
C SER A 158 13.60 -15.11 0.41
N GLY A 159 12.63 -15.14 1.33
CA GLY A 159 11.44 -14.29 1.28
C GLY A 159 11.79 -12.80 1.24
N ILE A 160 12.67 -12.35 2.13
CA ILE A 160 13.13 -10.95 2.19
C ILE A 160 13.84 -10.54 0.90
N LYS A 161 14.70 -11.41 0.33
CA LYS A 161 15.35 -11.14 -0.97
C LYS A 161 14.35 -11.04 -2.12
N GLN A 162 13.28 -11.86 -2.10
CA GLN A 162 12.20 -11.75 -3.08
C GLN A 162 11.45 -10.41 -2.92
N GLY A 163 11.16 -10.00 -1.68
CA GLY A 163 10.62 -8.67 -1.38
C GLY A 163 11.50 -7.54 -1.93
N ALA A 164 12.80 -7.58 -1.66
CA ALA A 164 13.77 -6.61 -2.19
C ALA A 164 13.76 -6.55 -3.73
N ALA A 165 13.65 -7.70 -4.40
CA ALA A 165 13.57 -7.76 -5.85
C ALA A 165 12.29 -7.09 -6.39
N LYS A 166 11.15 -7.18 -5.67
CA LYS A 166 9.91 -6.46 -6.01
C LYS A 166 10.08 -4.94 -5.90
N LEU A 167 10.93 -4.44 -5.00
CA LEU A 167 11.14 -3.01 -4.75
C LEU A 167 12.21 -2.37 -5.64
N LYS A 168 13.15 -3.17 -6.17
CA LYS A 168 14.21 -2.70 -7.08
C LYS A 168 13.75 -1.79 -8.24
N PRO A 169 12.62 -2.03 -8.93
CA PRO A 169 12.17 -1.15 -10.01
C PRO A 169 11.57 0.18 -9.53
N ILE A 170 11.15 0.29 -8.26
CA ILE A 170 10.38 1.44 -7.75
C ILE A 170 11.07 2.79 -7.99
N PRO A 171 12.38 2.98 -7.74
CA PRO A 171 13.03 4.27 -7.99
C PRO A 171 12.91 4.73 -9.45
N ASN A 172 13.01 3.81 -10.41
CA ASN A 172 12.84 4.13 -11.83
C ASN A 172 11.37 4.38 -12.18
N ASP A 173 10.46 3.57 -11.66
CA ASP A 173 9.02 3.75 -11.88
C ASP A 173 8.54 5.11 -11.36
N LEU A 174 9.01 5.52 -10.17
CA LEU A 174 8.74 6.84 -9.59
C LEU A 174 9.29 7.98 -10.46
N LYS A 175 10.49 7.83 -11.03
CA LYS A 175 11.05 8.81 -11.96
C LYS A 175 10.19 8.95 -13.21
N VAL A 176 9.74 7.83 -13.78
CA VAL A 176 8.84 7.82 -14.95
C VAL A 176 7.52 8.50 -14.61
N ILE A 177 6.89 8.12 -13.49
CA ILE A 177 5.63 8.72 -13.03
C ILE A 177 5.79 10.23 -12.80
N GLY A 178 6.85 10.66 -12.12
CA GLY A 178 7.13 12.07 -11.88
C GLY A 178 7.28 12.89 -13.17
N ASN A 179 8.01 12.37 -14.14
CA ASN A 179 8.17 13.02 -15.46
C ASN A 179 6.84 13.10 -16.23
N GLN A 180 6.04 12.04 -16.20
CA GLN A 180 4.72 12.00 -16.83
C GLN A 180 3.76 12.99 -16.15
N ALA A 181 3.77 13.06 -14.82
CA ALA A 181 2.97 14.02 -14.05
C ALA A 181 3.37 15.47 -14.41
N GLN A 182 4.67 15.77 -14.50
CA GLN A 182 5.16 17.09 -14.89
C GLN A 182 4.69 17.47 -16.30
N THR A 183 4.75 16.53 -17.25
CA THR A 183 4.29 16.76 -18.64
C THR A 183 2.78 17.04 -18.68
N LEU A 184 1.98 16.30 -17.92
CA LEU A 184 0.54 16.55 -17.83
C LEU A 184 0.23 17.89 -17.16
N LEU A 185 0.97 18.27 -16.11
CA LEU A 185 0.79 19.56 -15.43
C LEU A 185 1.03 20.72 -16.40
N SER A 186 2.07 20.64 -17.23
CA SER A 186 2.36 21.65 -18.24
C SER A 186 1.26 21.77 -19.31
N SER A 187 0.64 20.66 -19.72
CA SER A 187 -0.43 20.67 -20.74
C SER A 187 -1.81 21.02 -20.19
N ALA A 188 -2.01 20.97 -18.87
CA ALA A 188 -3.31 21.23 -18.24
C ALA A 188 -3.84 22.67 -18.49
N GLY A 189 -2.95 23.64 -18.73
CA GLY A 189 -3.31 25.04 -18.95
C GLY A 189 -4.12 25.31 -20.21
N GLU A 190 -4.00 24.46 -21.23
CA GLU A 190 -4.70 24.62 -22.53
C GLU A 190 -6.13 24.04 -22.50
N LEU A 191 -6.41 23.14 -21.56
CA LEU A 191 -7.66 22.39 -21.48
C LEU A 191 -8.92 23.25 -21.24
N PRO A 192 -8.89 24.35 -20.46
CA PRO A 192 -10.06 25.21 -20.31
C PRO A 192 -10.52 25.84 -21.62
N ALA A 193 -9.61 26.15 -22.56
CA ALA A 193 -9.97 26.65 -23.88
C ALA A 193 -10.63 25.55 -24.72
N GLU A 194 -10.07 24.34 -24.68
CA GLU A 194 -10.64 23.14 -25.30
C GLU A 194 -12.02 22.78 -24.75
N ALA A 195 -12.28 23.04 -23.46
CA ALA A 195 -13.59 22.82 -22.88
C ALA A 195 -14.61 23.85 -23.39
N LYS A 196 -14.21 25.12 -23.54
CA LYS A 196 -15.09 26.19 -24.04
C LYS A 196 -15.53 25.96 -25.48
N SER A 197 -14.71 25.33 -26.32
CA SER A 197 -15.05 25.03 -27.72
C SER A 197 -16.22 24.04 -27.87
N LEU A 198 -16.55 23.28 -26.81
CA LEU A 198 -17.73 22.40 -26.75
C LEU A 198 -19.06 23.14 -26.54
N GLY A 199 -19.03 24.47 -26.40
CA GLY A 199 -20.21 25.32 -26.21
C GLY A 199 -20.92 25.12 -24.86
N PHE A 200 -22.03 25.82 -24.67
CA PHE A 200 -22.73 25.91 -23.37
C PHE A 200 -23.18 24.57 -22.77
N LYS A 201 -23.45 23.55 -23.60
CA LYS A 201 -23.90 22.24 -23.14
C LYS A 201 -22.73 21.30 -22.78
N GLY A 202 -21.62 21.36 -23.49
CA GLY A 202 -20.46 20.48 -23.28
C GLY A 202 -19.42 21.03 -22.31
N ALA A 203 -19.21 22.35 -22.31
CA ALA A 203 -18.17 23.01 -21.52
C ALA A 203 -18.28 22.71 -20.00
N PRO A 204 -19.46 22.74 -19.35
CA PRO A 204 -19.55 22.47 -17.91
C PRO A 204 -19.10 21.05 -17.54
N LYS A 205 -19.44 20.04 -18.35
CA LYS A 205 -19.05 18.65 -18.14
C LYS A 205 -17.53 18.49 -18.28
N ALA A 206 -16.96 19.07 -19.33
CA ALA A 206 -15.54 19.04 -19.62
C ALA A 206 -14.72 19.75 -18.52
N LEU A 207 -15.13 20.95 -18.10
CA LEU A 207 -14.46 21.69 -17.02
C LEU A 207 -14.50 20.93 -15.69
N LYS A 208 -15.61 20.25 -15.39
CA LYS A 208 -15.71 19.39 -14.19
C LYS A 208 -14.73 18.22 -14.26
N ALA A 209 -14.59 17.58 -15.42
CA ALA A 209 -13.64 16.49 -15.64
C ALA A 209 -12.19 16.97 -15.51
N ILE A 210 -11.85 18.11 -16.12
CA ILE A 210 -10.54 18.76 -15.98
C ILE A 210 -10.26 19.04 -14.51
N LYS A 211 -11.18 19.70 -13.79
CA LYS A 211 -11.00 20.03 -12.37
C LYS A 211 -10.74 18.81 -11.51
N ALA A 212 -11.48 17.71 -11.74
CA ALA A 212 -11.29 16.46 -11.01
C ALA A 212 -9.90 15.86 -11.28
N ALA A 213 -9.51 15.72 -12.55
CA ALA A 213 -8.20 15.19 -12.93
C ALA A 213 -7.06 16.11 -12.44
N SER A 214 -7.13 17.41 -12.68
CA SER A 214 -6.12 18.37 -12.21
C SER A 214 -5.96 18.38 -10.68
N GLY A 215 -7.05 18.14 -9.93
CA GLY A 215 -6.98 17.99 -8.48
C GLY A 215 -6.11 16.81 -8.05
N ILE A 216 -6.30 15.65 -8.69
CA ILE A 216 -5.49 14.44 -8.45
C ILE A 216 -4.05 14.68 -8.91
N LEU A 217 -3.87 15.17 -10.14
CA LEU A 217 -2.57 15.36 -10.76
C LEU A 217 -1.64 16.25 -9.93
N LYS A 218 -2.18 17.28 -9.26
CA LYS A 218 -1.40 18.17 -8.38
C LYS A 218 -0.84 17.46 -7.15
N ASN A 219 -1.46 16.38 -6.70
CA ASN A 219 -1.00 15.61 -5.55
C ASN A 219 0.01 14.52 -5.93
N ILE A 220 0.09 14.12 -7.20
CA ILE A 220 0.99 13.05 -7.66
C ILE A 220 2.46 13.34 -7.35
N PRO A 221 3.02 14.56 -7.57
CA PRO A 221 4.43 14.83 -7.25
C PRO A 221 4.78 14.64 -5.77
N SER A 222 3.91 15.09 -4.86
CA SER A 222 4.11 14.87 -3.42
C SER A 222 3.98 13.39 -3.05
N GLU A 223 3.03 12.69 -3.65
CA GLU A 223 2.85 11.24 -3.44
C GLU A 223 4.06 10.44 -3.93
N VAL A 224 4.60 10.76 -5.12
CA VAL A 224 5.84 10.16 -5.65
C VAL A 224 7.00 10.37 -4.70
N THR A 225 7.09 11.55 -4.07
CA THR A 225 8.13 11.86 -3.09
C THR A 225 7.96 11.02 -1.81
N SER A 226 6.73 10.93 -1.28
CA SER A 226 6.41 10.11 -0.10
C SER A 226 6.75 8.63 -0.34
N VAL A 227 6.26 8.07 -1.45
CA VAL A 227 6.51 6.69 -1.85
C VAL A 227 8.00 6.44 -2.05
N GLY A 228 8.75 7.40 -2.58
CA GLY A 228 10.20 7.31 -2.69
C GLY A 228 10.92 7.26 -1.34
N GLY A 229 10.47 8.06 -0.37
CA GLY A 229 10.99 8.02 1.00
C GLY A 229 10.68 6.70 1.70
N GLU A 230 9.44 6.24 1.63
CA GLU A 230 9.00 4.95 2.18
C GLU A 230 9.78 3.79 1.56
N ALA A 231 9.94 3.76 0.23
CA ALA A 231 10.71 2.73 -0.45
C ALA A 231 12.17 2.67 0.00
N LYS A 232 12.78 3.83 0.25
CA LYS A 232 14.15 3.89 0.77
C LYS A 232 14.22 3.29 2.18
N ASN A 233 13.32 3.68 3.07
CA ASN A 233 13.30 3.17 4.45
C ASN A 233 13.07 1.65 4.46
N VAL A 234 12.12 1.15 3.67
CA VAL A 234 11.86 -0.30 3.58
C VAL A 234 13.08 -1.04 3.04
N MET A 235 13.79 -0.51 2.04
CA MET A 235 15.04 -1.14 1.57
C MET A 235 16.15 -1.15 2.62
N GLU A 236 16.27 -0.09 3.43
CA GLU A 236 17.22 -0.06 4.56
C GLU A 236 16.86 -1.10 5.64
N GLU A 237 15.56 -1.27 5.94
CA GLU A 237 15.08 -2.32 6.83
C GLU A 237 15.41 -3.72 6.30
N ILE A 238 15.17 -3.99 5.00
CA ILE A 238 15.55 -5.26 4.34
C ILE A 238 17.03 -5.55 4.58
N ASP A 239 17.91 -4.58 4.33
CA ASP A 239 19.35 -4.75 4.52
C ASP A 239 19.69 -5.08 5.98
N GLN A 240 19.04 -4.43 6.93
CA GLN A 240 19.23 -4.72 8.35
C GLN A 240 18.77 -6.14 8.71
N VAL A 241 17.58 -6.56 8.27
CA VAL A 241 17.04 -7.91 8.54
C VAL A 241 17.95 -8.98 7.94
N LEU A 242 18.44 -8.77 6.71
CA LEU A 242 19.37 -9.69 6.06
C LEU A 242 20.70 -9.82 6.82
N ARG A 243 21.26 -8.73 7.34
CA ARG A 243 22.46 -8.76 8.20
C ARG A 243 22.21 -9.51 9.50
N ASN A 244 21.07 -9.28 10.14
CA ASN A 244 20.69 -9.98 11.37
C ASN A 244 20.59 -11.50 11.13
N ILE A 245 19.94 -11.92 10.04
CA ILE A 245 19.87 -13.34 9.66
C ILE A 245 21.26 -13.93 9.43
N GLN A 246 22.13 -13.23 8.70
CA GLN A 246 23.50 -13.68 8.44
C GLN A 246 24.32 -13.82 9.73
N SER A 247 24.16 -12.90 10.68
CA SER A 247 24.84 -12.97 11.98
C SER A 247 24.41 -14.21 12.78
N ILE A 248 23.11 -14.54 12.79
CA ILE A 248 22.62 -15.74 13.46
C ILE A 248 23.10 -17.00 12.74
N LEU A 249 23.06 -17.04 11.40
CA LEU A 249 23.56 -18.17 10.63
C LEU A 249 25.08 -18.40 10.80
N GLY A 250 25.86 -17.35 11.00
CA GLY A 250 27.30 -17.46 11.24
C GLY A 250 27.68 -17.88 12.66
N THR A 251 26.72 -17.89 13.59
CA THR A 251 26.94 -18.23 15.02
C THR A 251 26.23 -19.53 15.44
N ALA A 252 25.34 -20.07 14.61
CA ALA A 252 24.62 -21.32 14.81
C ALA A 252 25.42 -22.54 14.31
#